data_AF-A0A2V8Q9U3-F1
#
_entry.id   AF-A0A2V8Q9U3-F1
#
_cell.length_a   1.000
_cell.length_b   1.000
_cell.length_c   1.000
_cell.angle_alpha   90.00
_cell.angle_beta   90.00
_cell.angle_gamma   90.00
#
_symmetry.space_group_name_H-M   'P 1'
#
loop_
_entity.id
_entity.type
_entity.pdbx_description
1 polymer ?
#
loop_
_entity_poly.entity_id
_entity_poly.type
_entity_poly.pdbx_seq_one_letter_code
_entity_poly.pdbx_strand_id
1 'polypeptide(L)'
;MNIQRKLRKIRDVSKLFVFGLPKYAIGSIDVTNRCNLRCEHCYFFAEDHDNERELSIDKWIDKLEKMKADGHPMMLCTWVGGEPMVRKQLIEVGRNYFKHNTIVTNGTMELPDWPNCTWVISIDGTEEAFANMRAPGIYQKI
;
A
#
# COMPACT_ATOMS: atom_id res chain seq x y z
N MET A 1 4.27 20.13 -18.46
CA MET A 1 3.30 19.03 -18.25
C MET A 1 2.54 18.78 -19.55
N ASN A 2 2.57 17.56 -20.10
CA ASN A 2 2.05 17.22 -21.44
C ASN A 2 0.52 17.38 -21.56
N ILE A 3 0.03 18.02 -22.63
CA ILE A 3 -1.39 18.31 -22.93
C ILE A 3 -2.25 17.04 -22.86
N GLN A 4 -1.75 15.91 -23.37
CA GLN A 4 -2.47 14.63 -23.34
C GLN A 4 -2.78 14.16 -21.91
N ARG A 5 -1.85 14.40 -20.98
CA ARG A 5 -2.01 14.03 -19.56
C ARG A 5 -3.09 14.87 -18.88
N LYS A 6 -3.20 16.15 -19.27
CA LYS A 6 -4.25 17.07 -18.78
C LYS A 6 -5.63 16.64 -19.28
N LEU A 7 -5.76 16.31 -20.56
CA LEU A 7 -7.00 15.82 -21.16
C LEU A 7 -7.48 14.50 -20.52
N ARG A 8 -6.57 13.56 -20.27
CA ARG A 8 -6.89 12.30 -19.58
C ARG A 8 -7.42 12.55 -18.16
N LYS A 9 -6.79 13.47 -17.43
CA LYS A 9 -7.20 13.83 -16.06
C LYS A 9 -8.60 14.44 -16.04
N ILE A 10 -8.90 15.35 -16.98
CA ILE A 10 -10.24 15.94 -17.12
C ILE A 10 -11.27 14.85 -17.39
N ARG A 11 -11.01 13.96 -18.37
CA ARG A 11 -11.90 12.83 -18.68
C ARG A 11 -12.17 11.95 -17.46
N ASP A 12 -11.14 11.61 -16.70
CA ASP A 12 -11.28 10.73 -15.54
C ASP A 12 -12.08 11.41 -14.41
N VAL A 13 -11.87 12.70 -14.17
CA VAL A 13 -12.64 13.49 -13.20
C VAL A 13 -14.09 13.65 -13.64
N SER A 14 -14.35 13.96 -14.91
CA SER A 14 -15.70 14.05 -15.45
C SER A 14 -16.43 12.72 -15.34
N LYS A 15 -15.75 11.59 -15.62
CA LYS A 15 -16.34 10.26 -15.43
C LYS A 15 -16.68 9.98 -13.96
N LEU A 16 -15.79 10.35 -13.03
CA LEU A 16 -16.05 10.19 -11.60
C LEU A 16 -17.25 11.03 -11.15
N PHE A 17 -17.36 12.27 -11.64
CA PHE A 17 -18.46 13.18 -11.29
C PHE A 17 -19.81 12.68 -11.84
N VAL A 18 -19.83 12.18 -13.07
CA VAL A 18 -21.08 11.76 -13.74
C VAL A 18 -21.51 10.36 -13.34
N PHE A 19 -20.57 9.43 -13.17
CA PHE A 19 -20.86 8.00 -12.96
C PHE A 19 -20.44 7.46 -11.59
N GLY A 20 -19.86 8.31 -10.73
CA GLY A 20 -19.30 7.88 -9.46
C GLY A 20 -18.02 7.05 -9.62
N LEU A 21 -17.57 6.48 -8.50
CA LEU A 21 -16.39 5.61 -8.48
C LEU A 21 -16.71 4.28 -9.19
N PRO A 22 -15.92 3.85 -10.18
CA PRO A 22 -16.21 2.60 -10.88
C PRO A 22 -16.10 1.41 -9.93
N LYS A 23 -16.81 0.33 -10.25
CA LYS A 23 -16.71 -0.93 -9.51
C LYS A 23 -15.25 -1.41 -9.52
N TYR A 24 -14.78 -1.91 -8.38
CA TYR A 24 -13.39 -2.37 -8.20
C TYR A 24 -12.33 -1.28 -8.37
N ALA A 25 -12.68 0.01 -8.21
CA ALA A 25 -11.68 1.09 -8.28
C ALA A 25 -10.65 1.05 -7.16
N ILE A 26 -10.99 0.46 -6.02
CA ILE A 26 -10.16 0.40 -4.82
C ILE A 26 -9.73 -1.05 -4.60
N GLY A 27 -8.44 -1.27 -4.45
CA GLY A 27 -7.85 -2.54 -4.07
C GLY A 27 -6.95 -2.41 -2.85
N SER A 28 -6.66 -3.55 -2.23
CA SER A 28 -5.62 -3.69 -1.19
C SER A 28 -4.69 -4.82 -1.59
N ILE A 29 -3.39 -4.65 -1.32
CA ILE A 29 -2.37 -5.67 -1.56
C ILE A 29 -1.65 -5.92 -0.24
N ASP A 30 -1.73 -7.16 0.24
CA ASP A 30 -0.85 -7.68 1.28
C ASP A 30 0.52 -7.94 0.64
N VAL A 31 1.46 -7.05 0.95
CA VAL A 31 2.77 -7.01 0.33
C VAL A 31 3.63 -8.18 0.79
N THR A 32 3.57 -8.48 2.09
CA THR A 32 4.45 -9.41 2.79
C THR A 32 3.79 -9.84 4.09
N ASN A 33 4.02 -11.07 4.55
CA ASN A 33 3.66 -11.51 5.89
C ASN A 33 4.76 -11.19 6.93
N ARG A 34 5.93 -10.76 6.47
CA ARG A 34 7.04 -10.37 7.34
C ARG A 34 6.86 -8.94 7.85
N CYS A 35 7.16 -8.74 9.14
CA CYS A 35 7.29 -7.44 9.79
C CYS A 35 8.53 -7.42 10.68
N ASN A 36 9.12 -6.25 10.87
CA ASN A 36 10.23 -6.03 11.81
C ASN A 36 9.77 -5.70 13.24
N LEU A 37 8.46 -5.53 13.47
CA LEU A 37 7.84 -5.42 14.79
C LEU A 37 6.97 -6.66 15.10
N ARG A 38 6.59 -6.82 16.37
CA ARG A 38 5.68 -7.88 16.86
C ARG A 38 4.67 -7.27 17.82
N CYS A 39 3.79 -6.43 17.28
CA CYS A 39 2.82 -5.69 18.07
C CYS A 39 1.75 -6.64 18.68
N GLU A 40 1.35 -6.38 19.92
CA GLU A 40 0.41 -7.22 20.69
C GLU A 40 -0.98 -7.31 20.03
N HIS A 41 -1.44 -6.21 19.42
CA HIS A 41 -2.77 -6.09 18.83
C HIS A 41 -2.79 -6.30 17.30
N CYS A 42 -1.72 -6.85 16.71
CA CYS A 42 -1.60 -6.94 15.26
C CYS A 42 -2.56 -7.98 14.69
N TYR A 43 -3.62 -7.51 14.01
CA TYR A 43 -4.58 -8.41 13.33
C TYR A 43 -3.87 -9.32 12.30
N PHE A 44 -2.86 -8.78 11.61
CA PHE A 44 -2.13 -9.51 10.57
C PHE A 44 -1.32 -10.68 11.13
N PHE A 45 -0.77 -10.56 12.34
CA PHE A 45 -0.07 -11.68 13.00
C PHE A 45 -1.01 -12.64 13.73
N ALA A 46 -2.24 -12.22 14.03
CA ALA A 46 -3.26 -13.11 14.58
C ALA A 46 -3.73 -14.15 13.53
N GLU A 47 -3.48 -13.88 12.26
CA GLU A 47 -3.71 -14.79 11.13
C GLU A 47 -2.47 -15.70 10.92
N ASP A 48 -2.70 -17.00 10.72
CA ASP A 48 -1.64 -18.00 10.53
C ASP A 48 -1.08 -17.94 9.09
N HIS A 49 -0.09 -17.08 8.87
CA HIS A 49 0.61 -16.93 7.59
C HIS A 49 1.93 -17.70 7.50
N ASP A 50 2.30 -18.52 8.50
CA ASP A 50 3.65 -19.10 8.63
C ASP A 50 3.99 -20.07 7.48
N ASN A 51 2.98 -20.57 6.75
CA ASN A 51 3.14 -21.50 5.63
C ASN A 51 2.78 -20.89 4.27
N GLU A 52 2.44 -19.60 4.21
CA GLU A 52 2.02 -18.97 2.95
C GLU A 52 3.22 -18.56 2.09
N ARG A 53 3.26 -19.09 0.86
CA ARG A 53 4.25 -18.68 -0.12
C ARG A 53 3.88 -17.32 -0.68
N GLU A 54 4.65 -16.29 -0.36
CA GLU A 54 4.51 -14.98 -0.99
C GLU A 54 4.83 -15.04 -2.49
N LEU A 55 4.09 -14.29 -3.31
CA LEU A 55 4.39 -14.17 -4.73
C LEU A 55 5.73 -13.46 -4.94
N SER A 56 6.50 -13.91 -5.94
CA SER A 56 7.65 -13.13 -6.44
C SER A 56 7.17 -11.82 -7.09
N ILE A 57 8.09 -10.88 -7.29
CA ILE A 57 7.78 -9.61 -7.96
C ILE A 57 7.22 -9.85 -9.37
N ASP A 58 7.83 -10.75 -10.14
CA ASP A 58 7.37 -11.08 -11.50
C ASP A 58 5.94 -11.61 -11.52
N LYS A 59 5.59 -12.52 -10.58
CA LYS A 59 4.23 -13.05 -10.48
C LYS A 59 3.20 -11.98 -10.10
N TRP A 60 3.60 -11.00 -9.31
CA TRP A 60 2.76 -9.84 -9.01
C TRP A 60 2.55 -8.96 -10.24
N ILE A 61 3.62 -8.69 -11.00
CA ILE A 61 3.56 -7.93 -12.25
C ILE A 61 2.62 -8.64 -13.25
N ASP A 62 2.78 -9.95 -13.44
CA ASP A 62 1.92 -10.75 -14.32
C ASP A 62 0.45 -10.64 -13.92
N LYS A 63 0.16 -10.69 -12.61
CA LYS A 63 -1.20 -10.55 -12.09
C LYS A 63 -1.78 -9.15 -12.35
N LEU A 64 -1.00 -8.10 -12.12
CA LEU A 64 -1.42 -6.72 -12.34
C LEU A 64 -1.63 -6.40 -13.82
N GLU A 65 -0.77 -6.90 -14.71
CA GLU A 65 -0.96 -6.78 -16.16
C GLU A 65 -2.22 -7.50 -16.63
N LYS A 66 -2.46 -8.72 -16.13
CA LYS A 66 -3.70 -9.45 -16.45
C LYS A 66 -4.94 -8.69 -16.01
N MET A 67 -4.99 -8.22 -14.76
CA MET A 67 -6.12 -7.43 -14.26
C MET A 67 -6.36 -6.16 -15.10
N LYS A 68 -5.28 -5.48 -15.52
CA LYS A 68 -5.36 -4.30 -16.38
C LYS A 68 -5.88 -4.66 -17.77
N ALA A 69 -5.45 -5.77 -18.36
CA ALA A 69 -5.96 -6.29 -19.63
C ALA A 69 -7.45 -6.66 -19.55
N ASP A 70 -7.88 -7.19 -18.40
CA ASP A 70 -9.28 -7.51 -18.11
C ASP A 70 -10.14 -6.25 -17.83
N GLY A 71 -9.57 -5.05 -17.92
CA GLY A 71 -10.28 -3.78 -17.81
C GLY A 71 -10.43 -3.26 -16.39
N HIS A 72 -9.67 -3.77 -15.42
CA HIS A 72 -9.70 -3.27 -14.05
C HIS A 72 -9.31 -1.78 -13.99
N PRO A 73 -10.03 -0.91 -13.23
CA PRO A 73 -9.82 0.54 -13.29
C PRO A 73 -8.46 1.02 -12.76
N MET A 74 -7.83 0.21 -11.90
CA MET A 74 -6.56 0.48 -11.23
C MET A 74 -6.47 1.92 -10.67
N MET A 75 -7.47 2.33 -9.90
CA MET A 75 -7.52 3.71 -9.42
C MET A 75 -6.75 3.90 -8.11
N LEU A 76 -7.17 3.22 -7.05
CA LEU A 76 -6.61 3.37 -5.71
C LEU A 76 -6.11 2.01 -5.23
N CYS A 77 -4.89 1.96 -4.67
CA CYS A 77 -4.37 0.76 -4.02
C CYS A 77 -3.83 1.10 -2.64
N THR A 78 -4.25 0.32 -1.64
CA THR A 78 -3.61 0.33 -0.33
C THR A 78 -2.58 -0.79 -0.26
N TRP A 79 -1.35 -0.46 0.14
CA TRP A 79 -0.25 -1.39 0.34
C TRP A 79 -0.15 -1.65 1.84
N VAL A 80 -0.47 -2.88 2.24
CA VAL A 80 -0.56 -3.35 3.63
C VAL A 80 0.21 -4.68 3.77
N GLY A 81 0.07 -5.36 4.90
CA GLY A 81 0.72 -6.64 5.18
C GLY A 81 1.23 -6.67 6.62
N GLY A 82 2.37 -7.32 6.81
CA GLY A 82 3.25 -7.09 7.96
C GLY A 82 3.85 -5.69 7.92
N GLU A 83 5.06 -5.54 7.35
CA GLU A 83 5.65 -4.23 7.07
C GLU A 83 5.93 -4.10 5.56
N PRO A 84 5.15 -3.30 4.80
CA PRO A 84 5.32 -3.17 3.35
C PRO A 84 6.73 -2.78 2.93
N MET A 85 7.44 -1.99 3.73
CA MET A 85 8.80 -1.54 3.39
C MET A 85 9.84 -2.67 3.42
N VAL A 86 9.53 -3.83 4.00
CA VAL A 86 10.37 -5.05 3.87
C VAL A 86 10.47 -5.51 2.41
N ARG A 87 9.46 -5.20 1.58
CA ARG A 87 9.47 -5.48 0.13
C ARG A 87 9.31 -4.20 -0.70
N LYS A 88 10.05 -3.14 -0.34
CA LYS A 88 10.12 -1.85 -1.04
C LYS A 88 10.07 -1.94 -2.57
N GLN A 89 10.85 -2.85 -3.17
CA GLN A 89 10.92 -3.03 -4.62
C GLN A 89 9.58 -3.44 -5.25
N LEU A 90 8.78 -4.26 -4.56
CA LEU A 90 7.46 -4.66 -5.05
C LEU A 90 6.52 -3.45 -5.14
N ILE A 91 6.53 -2.58 -4.12
CA ILE A 91 5.72 -1.36 -4.12
C ILE A 91 6.23 -0.39 -5.19
N GLU A 92 7.55 -0.25 -5.32
CA GLU A 92 8.16 0.64 -6.31
C GLU A 92 7.73 0.33 -7.74
N VAL A 93 7.67 -0.95 -8.12
CA VAL A 93 7.18 -1.37 -9.44
C VAL A 93 5.66 -1.34 -9.52
N GLY A 94 4.98 -1.87 -8.50
CA GLY A 94 3.53 -2.08 -8.51
C GLY A 94 2.71 -0.79 -8.40
N ARG A 95 3.22 0.25 -7.74
CA ARG A 95 2.53 1.55 -7.60
C ARG A 95 2.26 2.24 -8.95
N ASN A 96 3.01 1.90 -9.99
CA ASN A 96 2.86 2.48 -11.33
C ASN A 96 1.59 2.00 -12.05
N TYR A 97 0.97 0.92 -11.56
CA TYR A 97 -0.30 0.42 -12.08
C TYR A 97 -1.49 1.27 -11.61
N PHE A 98 -1.37 1.90 -10.45
CA PHE A 98 -2.46 2.61 -9.80
C PHE A 98 -2.32 4.13 -9.91
N LYS A 99 -3.45 4.85 -9.95
CA LYS A 99 -3.45 6.32 -10.01
C LYS A 99 -3.02 6.96 -8.68
N HIS A 100 -3.41 6.36 -7.56
CA HIS A 100 -3.01 6.78 -6.22
C HIS A 100 -2.76 5.55 -5.34
N ASN A 101 -1.79 5.69 -4.45
CA ASN A 101 -1.32 4.61 -3.60
C ASN A 101 -1.30 5.09 -2.15
N THR A 102 -1.86 4.30 -1.25
CA THR A 102 -1.76 4.52 0.20
C THR A 102 -0.86 3.44 0.76
N ILE A 103 0.23 3.80 1.41
CA ILE A 103 1.15 2.82 2.01
C ILE A 103 1.00 2.92 3.52
N VAL A 104 0.58 1.82 4.15
CA VAL A 104 0.44 1.72 5.60
C VAL A 104 1.74 1.13 6.14
N THR A 105 2.42 1.85 7.03
CA THR A 105 3.73 1.43 7.55
C THR A 105 3.83 1.71 9.04
N ASN A 106 4.67 0.93 9.72
CA ASN A 106 5.06 1.23 11.09
C ASN A 106 6.06 2.39 11.21
N GLY A 107 6.55 2.92 10.08
CA GLY A 107 7.39 4.12 10.03
C GLY A 107 8.86 3.91 10.44
N THR A 108 9.28 2.67 10.68
CA THR A 108 10.65 2.36 11.16
C THR A 108 11.69 2.19 10.04
N MET A 109 11.26 2.22 8.79
CA MET A 109 12.10 2.07 7.60
C MET A 109 12.08 3.35 6.76
N GLU A 110 13.10 3.55 5.92
CA GLU A 110 13.18 4.70 5.01
C GLU A 110 11.92 4.81 4.15
N LEU A 111 11.29 5.99 4.13
CA LEU A 111 10.09 6.29 3.35
C LEU A 111 10.47 7.12 2.11
N PRO A 112 10.46 6.53 0.90
CA PRO A 112 10.80 7.27 -0.31
C PRO A 112 9.78 8.37 -0.63
N ASP A 113 10.25 9.45 -1.22
CA ASP A 113 9.38 10.47 -1.82
C ASP A 113 8.86 9.99 -3.19
N TRP A 114 7.89 9.07 -3.14
CA TRP A 114 7.25 8.56 -4.34
C TRP A 114 6.09 9.45 -4.76
N PRO A 115 6.08 9.99 -6.01
CA PRO A 115 4.94 10.75 -6.50
C PRO A 115 3.74 9.82 -6.60
N ASN A 116 2.53 10.31 -6.29
CA ASN A 116 1.26 9.54 -6.25
C ASN A 116 1.04 8.66 -5.01
N CYS A 117 1.92 8.72 -4.03
CA CYS A 117 1.82 7.96 -2.79
C CYS A 117 1.40 8.84 -1.60
N THR A 118 0.62 8.27 -0.69
CA THR A 118 0.31 8.82 0.62
C THR A 118 0.79 7.84 1.67
N TRP A 119 1.62 8.31 2.59
CA TRP A 119 2.09 7.52 3.73
C TRP A 119 1.09 7.60 4.87
N VAL A 120 0.70 6.44 5.39
CA VAL A 120 -0.10 6.30 6.61
C VAL A 120 0.78 5.61 7.63
N ILE A 121 1.25 6.40 8.60
CA ILE A 121 2.13 5.93 9.65
C ILE A 121 1.28 5.58 10.86
N SER A 122 1.41 4.33 11.33
CA SER A 122 0.63 3.87 12.47
C SER A 122 1.27 4.28 13.80
N ILE A 123 0.61 5.18 14.52
CA ILE A 123 0.95 5.63 15.87
C ILE A 123 -0.19 5.23 16.80
N ASP A 124 -0.01 4.14 17.55
CA ASP A 124 -1.03 3.56 18.40
C ASP A 124 -0.98 4.16 19.82
N GLY A 125 -1.33 5.44 19.94
CA GLY A 125 -1.45 6.14 21.24
C GLY A 125 -0.22 6.96 21.65
N THR A 126 -0.08 7.20 22.96
CA THR A 126 1.07 7.90 23.56
C THR A 126 2.36 7.10 23.42
N GLU A 127 3.52 7.70 23.71
CA GLU A 127 4.80 6.98 23.73
C GLU A 127 4.79 5.76 24.65
N GLU A 128 4.17 5.89 25.83
CA GLU A 128 4.00 4.78 26.78
C GLU A 128 3.11 3.67 26.18
N ALA A 129 1.95 4.04 25.62
CA ALA A 129 1.03 3.09 25.03
C ALA A 129 1.65 2.38 23.81
N PHE A 130 2.35 3.12 22.96
CA PHE A 130 3.10 2.59 21.83
C PHE A 130 4.22 1.64 22.28
N ALA A 131 4.97 2.00 23.32
CA ALA A 131 6.06 1.17 23.83
C ALA A 131 5.54 -0.19 24.33
N ASN A 132 4.39 -0.18 25.00
CA ASN A 132 3.72 -1.39 25.49
C ASN A 132 3.16 -2.23 24.34
N MET A 133 2.47 -1.60 23.38
CA MET A 133 1.75 -2.31 22.32
C MET A 133 2.59 -2.72 21.12
N ARG A 134 3.63 -1.94 20.79
CA ARG A 134 4.41 -2.11 19.56
C ARG A 134 5.87 -2.42 19.81
N ALA A 135 6.60 -1.45 20.35
CA ALA A 135 8.01 -1.57 20.68
C ALA A 135 8.51 -0.35 21.46
N PRO A 136 9.29 -0.54 22.54
CA PRO A 136 9.89 0.57 23.27
C PRO A 136 11.03 1.24 22.48
N GLY A 137 11.26 2.53 22.74
CA GLY A 137 12.48 3.25 22.32
C GLY A 137 12.55 3.68 20.85
N ILE A 138 11.45 3.55 20.09
CA ILE A 138 11.40 3.98 18.68
C ILE A 138 10.34 5.07 18.40
N TYR A 139 9.49 5.40 19.36
CA TYR A 139 8.38 6.36 19.18
C TYR A 139 8.87 7.72 18.64
N GLN A 140 9.90 8.30 19.27
CA GLN A 140 10.45 9.60 18.87
C GLN A 140 11.18 9.61 17.51
N LYS A 141 11.46 8.42 16.94
CA LYS A 141 12.11 8.30 15.63
C LYS A 141 11.12 8.28 14.47
N ILE A 142 9.85 7.97 14.77
CA ILE A 142 8.75 7.85 13.82
C ILE A 142 8.04 9.21 13.74
#